data_AF-A0A432K4I4-F1
#
_entry.id   AF-A0A432K4I4-F1
#
_cell.length_a   1.000
_cell.length_b   1.000
_cell.length_c   1.000
_cell.angle_alpha   90.00
_cell.angle_beta   90.00
_cell.angle_gamma   90.00
#
_symmetry.space_group_name_H-M   'P 1'
#
loop_
_entity.id
_entity.type
_entity.pdbx_description
1 polymer ?
#
loop_
_entity_poly.entity_id
_entity_poly.type
_entity_poly.pdbx_seq_one_letter_code
_entity_poly.pdbx_strand_id
1 'polypeptide(L)'
;FLRPNKDALNNPEWTILVAPDFKADPKTDFTRQQNFTIINFTRKIILIGGSAYTGEIKKGVFSVLNFLLPAKGVLSMHCSANIGKNNDTAIFFGLSGTGKTTLSADPSRKLIGDDEHGWDSNTVFNFEGGCYAKCINLSEEKEPQIYSAIREETLLENVSFFENTNKVNFDDVSITENTRAAYPIYYIDNIVPTSKGSAPKNIFFLTCDAFGILPPISRLTIGQAMYHFISGYTAKVAGTEAGIKEPQTTFSACFGEPFLPLHPIKYAKLLGEKLKSGKTHVWLVNTGWSGGAYGVGKRIKLKYTRAMIKAALEGKLDRNVYSTHSCFWLKVPSKCEGVPSEILNPKNTWDNPQLYDETSNQLAMKFIKNFDQYRSYANDEILASEPIVENMEMIK
;
A
#
# COMPACT_ATOMS: atom_id res chain seq x y z
N PHE A 1 -3.14 -19.38 -0.10
CA PHE A 1 -1.97 -19.64 0.76
C PHE A 1 -0.96 -20.52 0.04
N LEU A 2 0.27 -20.63 0.58
CA LEU A 2 1.27 -21.59 0.09
C LEU A 2 0.74 -23.02 0.18
N ARG A 3 0.92 -23.81 -0.89
CA ARG A 3 0.46 -25.20 -0.92
C ARG A 3 1.55 -26.10 -0.33
N PRO A 4 1.29 -26.81 0.77
CA PRO A 4 2.27 -27.69 1.38
C PRO A 4 2.54 -28.91 0.50
N ASN A 5 3.72 -29.51 0.67
CA ASN A 5 3.97 -30.87 0.18
C ASN A 5 3.14 -31.86 1.02
N LYS A 6 2.78 -33.01 0.45
CA LYS A 6 1.90 -34.00 1.10
C LYS A 6 2.38 -34.44 2.50
N ASP A 7 3.69 -34.46 2.73
CA ASP A 7 4.28 -34.87 4.01
C ASP A 7 4.11 -33.84 5.14
N ALA A 8 3.72 -32.61 4.82
CA ALA A 8 3.57 -31.50 5.78
C ALA A 8 2.13 -31.28 6.27
N LEU A 9 1.21 -32.23 6.01
CA LEU A 9 -0.22 -32.07 6.27
C LEU A 9 -0.68 -32.37 7.71
N ASN A 10 0.19 -32.88 8.57
CA ASN A 10 -0.18 -33.29 9.93
C ASN A 10 0.08 -32.17 10.95
N ASN A 11 -0.88 -31.95 11.87
CA ASN A 11 -0.81 -31.00 13.01
C ASN A 11 -0.78 -29.50 12.62
N PRO A 12 -1.94 -28.89 12.31
CA PRO A 12 -2.00 -27.46 12.01
C PRO A 12 -1.62 -26.61 13.22
N GLU A 13 -0.77 -25.59 13.03
CA GLU A 13 -0.48 -24.62 14.09
C GLU A 13 -1.67 -23.69 14.36
N TRP A 14 -2.40 -23.31 13.31
CA TRP A 14 -3.58 -22.46 13.36
C TRP A 14 -4.74 -23.13 12.63
N THR A 15 -5.94 -22.95 13.15
CA THR A 15 -7.18 -23.43 12.51
C THR A 15 -8.07 -22.26 12.12
N ILE A 16 -8.58 -22.26 10.90
CA ILE A 16 -9.57 -21.28 10.43
C ILE A 16 -10.89 -22.01 10.26
N LEU A 17 -11.92 -21.58 10.98
CA LEU A 17 -13.27 -22.11 10.84
C LEU A 17 -14.13 -21.05 10.14
N VAL A 18 -14.65 -21.40 8.97
CA VAL A 18 -15.44 -20.51 8.11
C VAL A 18 -16.84 -21.10 7.98
N ALA A 19 -17.84 -20.42 8.55
CA ALA A 19 -19.24 -20.82 8.56
C ALA A 19 -20.10 -19.65 8.05
N PRO A 20 -20.07 -19.33 6.74
CA PRO A 20 -20.65 -18.09 6.21
C PRO A 20 -22.16 -17.97 6.46
N ASP A 21 -22.87 -19.10 6.51
CA ASP A 21 -24.32 -19.15 6.77
C ASP A 21 -24.69 -19.03 8.26
N PHE A 22 -23.73 -19.23 9.17
CA PHE A 22 -23.97 -19.10 10.60
C PHE A 22 -23.98 -17.62 10.99
N LYS A 23 -25.13 -17.12 11.43
CA LYS A 23 -25.31 -15.74 11.90
C LYS A 23 -25.31 -15.72 13.43
N ALA A 24 -24.43 -14.91 14.01
CA ALA A 24 -24.46 -14.67 15.45
C ALA A 24 -25.73 -13.91 15.85
N ASP A 25 -26.21 -14.12 17.07
CA ASP A 25 -27.16 -13.21 17.73
C ASP A 25 -26.36 -12.19 18.57
N PRO A 26 -26.32 -10.90 18.16
CA PRO A 26 -25.58 -9.86 18.89
C PRO A 26 -25.91 -9.78 20.39
N LYS A 27 -27.14 -10.14 20.79
CA LYS A 27 -27.58 -10.05 22.19
C LYS A 27 -27.03 -11.19 23.06
N THR A 28 -26.90 -12.39 22.52
CA THR A 28 -26.45 -13.57 23.27
C THR A 28 -24.98 -13.86 23.08
N ASP A 29 -24.45 -13.57 21.89
CA ASP A 29 -23.09 -13.93 21.48
C ASP A 29 -22.10 -12.77 21.69
N PHE A 30 -22.61 -11.60 22.11
CA PHE A 30 -21.85 -10.38 22.37
C PHE A 30 -21.05 -9.87 21.16
N THR A 31 -21.53 -10.14 19.95
CA THR A 31 -20.98 -9.57 18.71
C THR A 31 -21.64 -8.21 18.43
N ARG A 32 -20.97 -7.36 17.63
CA ARG A 32 -21.55 -6.07 17.20
C ARG A 32 -22.72 -6.26 16.22
N GLN A 33 -22.63 -7.26 15.35
CA GLN A 33 -23.56 -7.58 14.26
C GLN A 33 -23.65 -9.10 14.06
N GLN A 34 -24.55 -9.55 13.19
CA GLN A 34 -24.75 -10.97 12.88
C GLN A 34 -23.53 -11.63 12.20
N ASN A 35 -22.74 -10.84 11.48
CA ASN A 35 -21.46 -11.24 10.93
C ASN A 35 -20.33 -10.97 11.92
N PHE A 36 -19.33 -11.85 11.94
CA PHE A 36 -18.19 -11.76 12.84
C PHE A 36 -16.94 -12.39 12.25
N THR A 37 -15.79 -11.81 12.60
CA THR A 37 -14.45 -12.35 12.40
C THR A 37 -13.72 -12.23 13.73
N ILE A 38 -13.38 -13.35 14.35
CA ILE A 38 -12.78 -13.40 15.70
C ILE A 38 -11.45 -14.15 15.63
N ILE A 39 -10.39 -13.54 16.16
CA ILE A 39 -9.07 -14.16 16.27
C ILE A 39 -8.81 -14.49 17.75
N ASN A 40 -8.62 -15.77 18.04
CA ASN A 40 -8.23 -16.25 19.37
C ASN A 40 -6.78 -16.73 19.34
N PHE A 41 -5.86 -15.91 19.88
CA PHE A 41 -4.42 -16.22 19.89
C PHE A 41 -4.05 -17.38 20.84
N THR A 42 -4.78 -17.57 21.94
CA THR A 42 -4.51 -18.67 22.89
C THR A 42 -4.86 -20.02 22.29
N ARG A 43 -6.03 -20.12 21.65
CA ARG A 43 -6.49 -21.34 20.98
C ARG A 43 -5.92 -21.50 19.57
N LYS A 44 -5.28 -20.45 19.03
CA LYS A 44 -4.81 -20.35 17.65
C LYS A 44 -5.91 -20.63 16.62
N ILE A 45 -7.06 -19.99 16.81
CA ILE A 45 -8.24 -20.15 15.95
C ILE A 45 -8.68 -18.79 15.37
N ILE A 46 -9.03 -18.79 14.09
CA ILE A 46 -9.79 -17.70 13.45
C ILE A 46 -11.21 -18.24 13.19
N LEU A 47 -12.23 -17.55 13.69
CA LEU A 47 -13.64 -17.87 13.46
C LEU A 47 -14.26 -16.82 12.55
N ILE A 48 -14.87 -17.24 11.45
CA ILE A 48 -15.57 -16.36 10.50
C ILE A 48 -17.00 -16.88 10.34
N GLY A 49 -17.99 -16.04 10.60
CA GLY A 49 -19.40 -16.36 10.43
C GLY A 49 -20.22 -15.17 9.93
N GLY A 50 -21.34 -15.45 9.27
CA GLY A 50 -22.26 -14.46 8.72
C GLY A 50 -21.67 -13.66 7.54
N SER A 51 -20.52 -14.07 7.01
CA SER A 51 -19.84 -13.45 5.88
C SER A 51 -19.26 -14.53 4.96
N ALA A 52 -19.57 -14.44 3.67
CA ALA A 52 -18.97 -15.25 2.62
C ALA A 52 -17.78 -14.56 1.94
N TYR A 53 -17.38 -13.37 2.41
CA TYR A 53 -16.29 -12.61 1.82
C TYR A 53 -14.94 -13.29 2.07
N THR A 54 -14.31 -13.81 1.02
CA THR A 54 -13.08 -14.60 1.14
C THR A 54 -11.88 -13.79 1.66
N GLY A 55 -11.93 -12.47 1.52
CA GLY A 55 -10.94 -11.55 2.08
C GLY A 55 -10.77 -11.64 3.61
N GLU A 56 -11.82 -12.04 4.35
CA GLU A 56 -11.75 -12.25 5.81
C GLU A 56 -10.75 -13.37 6.16
N ILE A 57 -10.69 -14.44 5.35
CA ILE A 57 -9.77 -15.56 5.55
C ILE A 57 -8.33 -15.08 5.39
N LYS A 58 -8.06 -14.39 4.27
CA LYS A 58 -6.74 -13.85 3.95
C LYS A 58 -6.27 -12.86 5.03
N LYS A 59 -7.08 -11.83 5.32
CA LYS A 59 -6.70 -10.76 6.24
C LYS A 59 -6.72 -11.17 7.71
N GLY A 60 -7.49 -12.21 8.08
CA GLY A 60 -7.39 -12.84 9.39
C GLY A 60 -6.00 -13.44 9.63
N VAL A 61 -5.47 -14.21 8.67
CA VAL A 61 -4.11 -14.76 8.77
C VAL A 61 -3.06 -13.66 8.77
N PHE A 62 -3.21 -12.64 7.92
CA PHE A 62 -2.30 -11.51 7.91
C PHE A 62 -2.25 -10.78 9.27
N SER A 63 -3.40 -10.58 9.91
CA SER A 63 -3.50 -9.98 11.24
C SER A 63 -2.78 -10.83 12.30
N VAL A 64 -2.90 -12.16 12.22
CA VAL A 64 -2.12 -13.07 13.08
C VAL A 64 -0.62 -12.90 12.86
N LEU A 65 -0.16 -12.84 11.61
CA LEU A 65 1.26 -12.65 11.29
C LEU A 65 1.76 -11.28 11.74
N ASN A 66 0.95 -10.22 11.60
CA ASN A 66 1.24 -8.89 12.12
C ASN A 66 1.40 -8.86 13.64
N PHE A 67 0.82 -9.80 14.39
CA PHE A 67 1.06 -9.92 15.83
C PHE A 67 2.33 -10.71 16.14
N LEU A 68 2.49 -11.88 15.52
CA LEU A 68 3.52 -12.86 15.91
C LEU A 68 4.92 -12.51 15.38
N LEU A 69 5.01 -11.97 14.17
CA LEU A 69 6.29 -11.76 13.48
C LEU A 69 7.13 -10.60 14.05
N PRO A 70 6.54 -9.45 14.43
CA PRO A 70 7.32 -8.37 15.03
C PRO A 70 8.02 -8.79 16.33
N ALA A 71 7.41 -9.68 17.13
CA ALA A 71 8.04 -10.23 18.33
C ALA A 71 9.29 -11.09 18.03
N LYS A 72 9.45 -11.53 16.78
CA LYS A 72 10.62 -12.26 16.27
C LYS A 72 11.57 -11.38 15.45
N GLY A 73 11.41 -10.06 15.47
CA GLY A 73 12.24 -9.13 14.67
C GLY A 73 11.93 -9.13 13.16
N VAL A 74 10.83 -9.76 12.75
CA VAL A 74 10.38 -9.78 11.35
C VAL A 74 9.35 -8.67 11.16
N LEU A 75 9.64 -7.73 10.25
CA LEU A 75 8.71 -6.68 9.89
C LEU A 75 7.66 -7.26 8.95
N SER A 76 6.44 -7.44 9.44
CA SER A 76 5.27 -7.78 8.63
C SER A 76 4.75 -6.54 7.91
N MET A 77 4.47 -6.65 6.61
CA MET A 77 4.28 -5.52 5.71
C MET A 77 3.09 -5.75 4.78
N HIS A 78 2.24 -4.72 4.65
CA HIS A 78 1.17 -4.67 3.66
C HIS A 78 1.66 -3.96 2.41
N CYS A 79 2.29 -4.72 1.51
CA CYS A 79 3.00 -4.22 0.36
C CYS A 79 3.11 -5.28 -0.74
N SER A 80 3.25 -4.85 -1.98
CA SER A 80 3.78 -5.72 -3.04
C SER A 80 5.32 -5.69 -3.03
N ALA A 81 5.93 -6.74 -3.58
CA ALA A 81 7.38 -6.80 -3.73
C ALA A 81 7.79 -7.47 -5.04
N ASN A 82 8.88 -6.99 -5.63
CA ASN A 82 9.50 -7.57 -6.82
C ASN A 82 11.03 -7.51 -6.72
N ILE A 83 11.72 -8.26 -7.59
CA ILE A 83 13.18 -8.33 -7.63
C ILE A 83 13.70 -8.10 -9.05
N GLY A 84 14.76 -7.30 -9.16
CA GLY A 84 15.46 -7.06 -10.42
C GLY A 84 16.47 -8.15 -10.74
N LYS A 85 17.10 -8.05 -11.92
CA LYS A 85 18.12 -9.00 -12.40
C LYS A 85 19.36 -9.09 -11.50
N ASN A 86 19.63 -8.05 -10.72
CA ASN A 86 20.80 -7.96 -9.83
C ASN A 86 20.46 -8.36 -8.39
N ASN A 87 19.38 -9.11 -8.18
CA ASN A 87 18.83 -9.44 -6.86
C ASN A 87 18.54 -8.19 -6.01
N ASP A 88 18.18 -7.08 -6.65
CA ASP A 88 17.78 -5.85 -6.00
C ASP A 88 16.28 -5.88 -5.70
N THR A 89 15.90 -6.23 -4.48
CA THR A 89 14.48 -6.26 -4.07
C THR A 89 13.93 -4.85 -3.90
N ALA A 90 12.69 -4.64 -4.35
CA ALA A 90 11.92 -3.44 -4.14
C ALA A 90 10.56 -3.74 -3.51
N ILE A 91 10.14 -2.88 -2.59
CA ILE A 91 8.87 -2.97 -1.85
C ILE A 91 8.00 -1.76 -2.17
N PHE A 92 6.69 -1.98 -2.34
CA PHE A 92 5.72 -0.93 -2.64
C PHE A 92 4.59 -0.98 -1.61
N PHE A 93 4.60 -0.06 -0.65
CA PHE A 93 3.47 0.19 0.24
C PHE A 93 2.49 1.16 -0.40
N GLY A 94 1.25 1.08 0.02
CA GLY A 94 0.20 1.99 -0.43
C GLY A 94 -1.16 1.41 -0.11
N LEU A 95 -2.19 2.26 -0.12
CA LEU A 95 -3.56 1.80 0.06
C LEU A 95 -4.15 1.29 -1.26
N SER A 96 -5.40 0.87 -1.24
CA SER A 96 -6.12 0.50 -2.47
C SER A 96 -6.17 1.71 -3.42
N GLY A 97 -5.99 1.48 -4.73
CA GLY A 97 -6.07 2.55 -5.74
C GLY A 97 -4.85 3.48 -5.87
N THR A 98 -3.80 3.29 -5.06
CA THR A 98 -2.55 4.09 -5.16
C THR A 98 -1.53 3.53 -6.16
N GLY A 99 -1.88 2.45 -6.87
CA GLY A 99 -1.05 1.89 -7.94
C GLY A 99 -0.03 0.82 -7.52
N LYS A 100 -0.11 0.24 -6.31
CA LYS A 100 0.79 -0.86 -5.85
C LYS A 100 0.94 -1.96 -6.91
N THR A 101 -0.17 -2.54 -7.35
CA THR A 101 -0.19 -3.65 -8.31
C THR A 101 0.36 -3.21 -9.66
N THR A 102 -0.14 -2.08 -10.18
CA THR A 102 0.29 -1.51 -11.47
C THR A 102 1.78 -1.16 -11.54
N LEU A 103 2.38 -0.73 -10.43
CA LEU A 103 3.78 -0.30 -10.36
C LEU A 103 4.74 -1.43 -9.97
N SER A 104 4.25 -2.48 -9.31
CA SER A 104 5.03 -3.69 -9.02
C SER A 104 5.04 -4.69 -10.18
N ALA A 105 4.03 -4.66 -11.05
CA ALA A 105 3.96 -5.41 -12.31
C ALA A 105 4.87 -4.81 -13.41
N ASP A 106 6.17 -4.74 -13.13
CA ASP A 106 7.20 -4.34 -14.10
C ASP A 106 7.68 -5.57 -14.89
N PRO A 107 7.54 -5.60 -16.24
CA PRO A 107 7.99 -6.73 -17.06
C PRO A 107 9.48 -7.06 -16.93
N SER A 108 10.31 -6.10 -16.50
CA SER A 108 11.74 -6.29 -16.31
C SER A 108 12.12 -6.89 -14.95
N ARG A 109 11.15 -7.07 -14.05
CA ARG A 109 11.36 -7.49 -12.65
C ARG A 109 10.43 -8.65 -12.30
N LYS A 110 10.95 -9.62 -11.55
CA LYS A 110 10.20 -10.80 -11.14
C LYS A 110 9.35 -10.48 -9.90
N LEU A 111 8.07 -10.84 -9.92
CA LEU A 111 7.16 -10.65 -8.79
C LEU A 111 7.52 -11.60 -7.64
N ILE A 112 7.63 -11.09 -6.41
CA ILE A 112 7.74 -11.88 -5.19
C ILE A 112 6.34 -12.16 -4.62
N GLY A 113 5.48 -11.15 -4.62
CA GLY A 113 4.08 -11.20 -4.19
C GLY A 113 3.40 -9.85 -4.33
N ASP A 114 2.07 -9.81 -4.26
CA ASP A 114 1.27 -8.63 -4.56
C ASP A 114 0.79 -7.85 -3.33
N ASP A 115 0.77 -8.43 -2.13
CA ASP A 115 0.06 -7.79 -1.00
C ASP A 115 0.68 -7.97 0.39
N GLU A 116 1.20 -9.16 0.76
CA GLU A 116 1.60 -9.43 2.15
C GLU A 116 2.99 -10.06 2.25
N HIS A 117 3.93 -9.37 2.92
CA HIS A 117 5.32 -9.80 3.00
C HIS A 117 5.91 -9.65 4.40
N GLY A 118 6.89 -10.49 4.72
CA GLY A 118 7.78 -10.34 5.86
C GLY A 118 9.15 -9.86 5.41
N TRP A 119 9.75 -8.95 6.16
CA TRP A 119 11.17 -8.62 6.06
C TRP A 119 11.88 -9.07 7.34
N ASP A 120 12.64 -10.15 7.25
CA ASP A 120 13.51 -10.63 8.31
C ASP A 120 14.87 -9.90 8.27
N SER A 121 15.98 -10.50 8.66
CA SER A 121 17.33 -9.94 8.60
C SER A 121 17.72 -9.55 7.17
N ASN A 122 17.82 -10.54 6.28
CA ASN A 122 18.37 -10.38 4.92
C ASN A 122 17.41 -10.82 3.81
N THR A 123 16.14 -11.09 4.15
CA THR A 123 15.19 -11.69 3.22
C THR A 123 13.83 -11.02 3.32
N VAL A 124 13.27 -10.70 2.15
CA VAL A 124 11.85 -10.37 1.98
C VAL A 124 11.16 -11.62 1.47
N PHE A 125 10.04 -12.01 2.07
CA PHE A 125 9.33 -13.23 1.68
C PHE A 125 7.82 -13.01 1.69
N ASN A 126 7.15 -13.58 0.69
CA ASN A 126 5.70 -13.56 0.58
C ASN A 126 5.07 -14.47 1.66
N PHE A 127 3.97 -14.04 2.26
CA PHE A 127 3.15 -14.90 3.13
C PHE A 127 2.16 -15.76 2.34
N GLU A 128 1.89 -15.36 1.10
CA GLU A 128 0.85 -15.93 0.26
C GLU A 128 1.42 -16.91 -0.77
N GLY A 129 0.52 -17.68 -1.39
CA GLY A 129 0.84 -18.60 -2.51
C GLY A 129 0.06 -18.27 -3.78
N GLY A 130 -0.55 -17.10 -3.81
CA GLY A 130 -1.46 -16.62 -4.83
C GLY A 130 -1.63 -15.11 -4.74
N CYS A 131 -2.41 -14.55 -5.65
CA CYS A 131 -2.79 -13.16 -5.65
C CYS A 131 -4.31 -13.07 -5.49
N TYR A 132 -4.79 -11.95 -4.93
CA TYR A 132 -6.22 -11.66 -4.77
C TYR A 132 -6.54 -10.30 -5.39
N ALA A 133 -6.48 -10.28 -6.72
CA ALA A 133 -6.50 -9.06 -7.51
C ALA A 133 -7.89 -8.43 -7.60
N LYS A 134 -7.94 -7.09 -7.70
CA LYS A 134 -9.16 -6.35 -8.01
C LYS A 134 -9.43 -6.43 -9.51
N CYS A 135 -10.69 -6.64 -9.90
CA CYS A 135 -11.06 -6.88 -11.28
C CYS A 135 -11.78 -5.72 -11.97
N ILE A 136 -12.21 -4.70 -11.23
CA ILE A 136 -12.92 -3.55 -11.81
C ILE A 136 -12.09 -2.87 -12.91
N ASN A 137 -12.69 -2.66 -14.08
CA ASN A 137 -12.08 -2.05 -15.26
C ASN A 137 -10.76 -2.72 -15.72
N LEU A 138 -10.56 -3.99 -15.36
CA LEU A 138 -9.40 -4.78 -15.77
C LEU A 138 -9.42 -4.98 -17.29
N SER A 139 -8.31 -4.69 -17.95
CA SER A 139 -8.14 -4.95 -19.38
C SER A 139 -6.74 -5.47 -19.68
N GLU A 140 -6.64 -6.26 -20.74
CA GLU A 140 -5.37 -6.82 -21.22
C GLU A 140 -4.36 -5.72 -21.56
N GLU A 141 -4.81 -4.59 -22.10
CA GLU A 141 -3.95 -3.45 -22.44
C GLU A 141 -3.29 -2.81 -21.20
N LYS A 142 -4.07 -2.64 -20.12
CA LYS A 142 -3.60 -1.93 -18.92
C LYS A 142 -2.78 -2.85 -18.01
N GLU A 143 -3.24 -4.09 -17.82
CA GLU A 143 -2.70 -5.04 -16.84
C GLU A 143 -2.63 -6.46 -17.42
N PRO A 144 -1.79 -6.69 -18.45
CA PRO A 144 -1.78 -7.94 -19.22
C PRO A 144 -1.48 -9.18 -18.37
N GLN A 145 -0.58 -9.07 -17.40
CA GLN A 145 -0.20 -10.21 -16.54
C GLN A 145 -1.35 -10.66 -15.63
N ILE A 146 -2.15 -9.72 -15.11
CA ILE A 146 -3.29 -10.07 -14.26
C ILE A 146 -4.42 -10.61 -15.12
N TYR A 147 -4.67 -9.96 -16.27
CA TYR A 147 -5.68 -10.41 -17.21
C TYR A 147 -5.40 -11.85 -17.69
N SER A 148 -4.16 -12.18 -18.05
CA SER A 148 -3.77 -13.53 -18.47
C SER A 148 -3.80 -14.57 -17.33
N ALA A 149 -3.65 -14.13 -16.08
CA ALA A 149 -3.80 -14.98 -14.91
C ALA A 149 -5.26 -15.32 -14.59
N ILE A 150 -6.24 -14.66 -15.20
CA ILE A 150 -7.64 -15.04 -15.07
C ILE A 150 -7.97 -16.10 -16.15
N ARG A 151 -7.93 -17.36 -15.72
CA ARG A 151 -8.18 -18.53 -16.57
C ARG A 151 -8.87 -19.64 -15.75
N GLU A 152 -8.96 -20.84 -16.30
CA GLU A 152 -9.51 -22.00 -15.59
C GLU A 152 -8.86 -22.18 -14.20
N GLU A 153 -9.67 -22.58 -13.20
CA GLU A 153 -9.35 -22.65 -11.76
C GLU A 153 -9.14 -21.30 -11.04
N THR A 154 -9.22 -20.16 -11.72
CA THR A 154 -9.31 -18.86 -11.04
C THR A 154 -10.66 -18.72 -10.36
N LEU A 155 -10.66 -18.41 -9.05
CA LEU A 155 -11.88 -18.11 -8.31
C LEU A 155 -12.26 -16.65 -8.55
N LEU A 156 -13.40 -16.42 -9.18
CA LEU A 156 -13.96 -15.10 -9.40
C LEU A 156 -15.00 -14.79 -8.33
N GLU A 157 -14.92 -13.62 -7.71
CA GLU A 157 -15.81 -13.21 -6.61
C GLU A 157 -16.53 -11.91 -7.01
N ASN A 158 -17.86 -11.97 -7.01
CA ASN A 158 -18.78 -10.86 -7.32
C ASN A 158 -18.60 -10.22 -8.71
N VAL A 159 -18.03 -10.93 -9.68
CA VAL A 159 -17.99 -10.47 -11.08
C VAL A 159 -19.28 -10.84 -11.82
N SER A 160 -19.59 -10.09 -12.88
CA SER A 160 -20.63 -10.44 -13.85
C SER A 160 -20.03 -10.98 -15.15
N PHE A 161 -20.87 -11.61 -15.97
CA PHE A 161 -20.52 -12.13 -17.28
C PHE A 161 -21.33 -11.43 -18.37
N PHE A 162 -20.80 -11.34 -19.59
CA PHE A 162 -21.60 -10.91 -20.73
C PHE A 162 -22.70 -11.95 -21.00
N GLU A 163 -23.91 -11.45 -21.30
CA GLU A 163 -25.09 -12.28 -21.52
C GLU A 163 -24.82 -13.40 -22.53
N ASN A 164 -25.24 -14.63 -22.19
CA ASN A 164 -25.05 -15.83 -23.02
C ASN A 164 -23.58 -16.20 -23.29
N THR A 165 -22.63 -15.76 -22.46
CA THR A 165 -21.21 -16.12 -22.57
C THR A 165 -20.58 -16.46 -21.22
N ASN A 166 -19.40 -17.10 -21.26
CA ASN A 166 -18.52 -17.24 -20.09
C ASN A 166 -17.44 -16.14 -20.03
N LYS A 167 -17.61 -15.05 -20.80
CA LYS A 167 -16.67 -13.93 -20.79
C LYS A 167 -17.02 -13.00 -19.64
N VAL A 168 -16.08 -12.78 -18.73
CA VAL A 168 -16.25 -11.86 -17.61
C VAL A 168 -16.41 -10.43 -18.13
N ASN A 169 -17.38 -9.71 -17.60
CA ASN A 169 -17.55 -8.28 -17.83
C ASN A 169 -16.92 -7.51 -16.66
N PHE A 170 -15.66 -7.10 -16.81
CA PHE A 170 -14.89 -6.40 -15.78
C PHE A 170 -15.35 -4.96 -15.52
N ASP A 171 -16.18 -4.41 -16.41
CA ASP A 171 -16.74 -3.06 -16.27
C ASP A 171 -18.08 -3.08 -15.52
N ASP A 172 -18.70 -4.25 -15.34
CA ASP A 172 -19.95 -4.39 -14.60
C ASP A 172 -19.70 -4.46 -13.08
N VAL A 173 -20.18 -3.44 -12.40
CA VAL A 173 -20.09 -3.25 -10.94
C VAL A 173 -21.45 -3.25 -10.26
N SER A 174 -22.48 -3.79 -10.93
CA SER A 174 -23.86 -3.83 -10.42
C SER A 174 -23.99 -4.54 -9.06
N ILE A 175 -23.12 -5.52 -8.78
CA ILE A 175 -23.01 -6.16 -7.46
C ILE A 175 -22.14 -5.31 -6.52
N THR A 176 -20.93 -4.96 -6.97
CA THR A 176 -19.96 -4.17 -6.19
C THR A 176 -18.83 -3.67 -7.08
N GLU A 177 -18.20 -2.55 -6.71
CA GLU A 177 -16.92 -2.11 -7.29
C GLU A 177 -15.71 -2.93 -6.79
N ASN A 178 -15.87 -3.74 -5.75
CA ASN A 178 -14.83 -4.60 -5.18
C ASN A 178 -14.86 -6.01 -5.77
N THR A 179 -15.00 -6.13 -7.09
CA THR A 179 -14.90 -7.41 -7.79
C THR A 179 -13.48 -7.97 -7.70
N ARG A 180 -13.34 -9.29 -7.56
CA ARG A 180 -12.04 -9.93 -7.27
C ARG A 180 -11.80 -11.21 -8.07
N ALA A 181 -10.51 -11.52 -8.24
CA ALA A 181 -10.03 -12.79 -8.76
C ALA A 181 -8.93 -13.33 -7.84
N ALA A 182 -9.11 -14.55 -7.33
CA ALA A 182 -8.09 -15.29 -6.61
C ALA A 182 -7.49 -16.36 -7.52
N TYR A 183 -6.19 -16.28 -7.76
CA TYR A 183 -5.45 -17.24 -8.57
C TYR A 183 -4.10 -17.53 -7.91
N PRO A 184 -3.53 -18.72 -8.12
CA PRO A 184 -2.24 -19.05 -7.53
C PRO A 184 -1.11 -18.31 -8.25
N ILE A 185 0.01 -18.07 -7.55
CA ILE A 185 1.01 -17.10 -8.01
C ILE A 185 1.69 -17.53 -9.32
N TYR A 186 1.78 -18.84 -9.58
CA TYR A 186 2.34 -19.41 -10.81
C TYR A 186 1.45 -19.21 -12.06
N TYR A 187 0.30 -18.53 -11.93
CA TYR A 187 -0.46 -18.04 -13.08
C TYR A 187 0.14 -16.74 -13.65
N ILE A 188 1.00 -16.07 -12.90
CA ILE A 188 1.83 -14.98 -13.40
C ILE A 188 3.15 -15.57 -13.92
N ASP A 189 3.49 -15.31 -15.18
CA ASP A 189 4.69 -15.92 -15.82
C ASP A 189 6.01 -15.43 -15.21
N ASN A 190 6.10 -14.13 -14.88
CA ASN A 190 7.34 -13.49 -14.44
C ASN A 190 7.45 -13.40 -12.92
N ILE A 191 7.48 -14.56 -12.23
CA ILE A 191 7.57 -14.64 -10.77
C ILE A 191 8.93 -15.12 -10.28
N VAL A 192 9.20 -14.93 -8.99
CA VAL A 192 10.24 -15.64 -8.25
C VAL A 192 9.65 -16.95 -7.73
N PRO A 193 10.11 -18.13 -8.19
CA PRO A 193 9.48 -19.41 -7.80
C PRO A 193 9.45 -19.66 -6.28
N THR A 194 10.45 -19.17 -5.54
CA THR A 194 10.50 -19.29 -4.08
C THR A 194 9.64 -18.27 -3.35
N SER A 195 9.12 -17.25 -4.05
CA SER A 195 8.46 -16.06 -3.48
C SER A 195 9.29 -15.40 -2.37
N LYS A 196 10.63 -15.37 -2.56
CA LYS A 196 11.61 -14.76 -1.65
C LYS A 196 12.59 -13.88 -2.42
N GLY A 197 12.93 -12.74 -1.87
CA GLY A 197 13.97 -11.83 -2.36
C GLY A 197 14.98 -11.49 -1.27
N SER A 198 16.03 -10.75 -1.65
CA SER A 198 17.02 -10.21 -0.71
C SER A 198 16.42 -9.09 0.14
N ALA A 199 17.21 -8.54 1.07
CA ALA A 199 16.85 -7.29 1.75
C ALA A 199 16.56 -6.19 0.72
N PRO A 200 15.53 -5.34 0.95
CA PRO A 200 15.11 -4.35 -0.02
C PRO A 200 16.21 -3.31 -0.24
N LYS A 201 16.53 -3.04 -1.51
CA LYS A 201 17.35 -1.89 -1.90
C LYS A 201 16.51 -0.61 -1.94
N ASN A 202 15.24 -0.73 -2.34
CA ASN A 202 14.30 0.39 -2.43
C ASN A 202 12.97 0.05 -1.75
N ILE A 203 12.41 1.02 -1.02
CA ILE A 203 11.04 1.00 -0.49
C ILE A 203 10.32 2.21 -1.05
N PHE A 204 9.13 2.01 -1.61
CA PHE A 204 8.27 3.05 -2.14
C PHE A 204 7.00 3.14 -1.31
N PHE A 205 6.72 4.32 -0.77
CA PHE A 205 5.44 4.67 -0.17
C PHE A 205 4.60 5.37 -1.22
N LEU A 206 3.56 4.70 -1.70
CA LEU A 206 2.65 5.22 -2.71
C LEU A 206 1.48 5.93 -2.03
N THR A 207 1.36 7.22 -2.31
CA THR A 207 0.25 8.05 -1.82
C THR A 207 -0.51 8.64 -3.00
N CYS A 208 -1.83 8.72 -2.91
CA CYS A 208 -2.66 9.40 -3.89
C CYS A 208 -3.02 10.77 -3.32
N ASP A 209 -2.15 11.77 -3.47
CA ASP A 209 -2.43 13.10 -2.94
C ASP A 209 -3.36 13.88 -3.87
N ALA A 210 -4.64 13.98 -3.49
CA ALA A 210 -5.65 14.71 -4.25
C ALA A 210 -5.61 16.23 -3.99
N PHE A 211 -4.77 16.71 -3.07
CA PHE A 211 -4.57 18.14 -2.83
C PHE A 211 -3.50 18.75 -3.73
N GLY A 212 -2.65 17.94 -4.38
CA GLY A 212 -1.63 18.41 -5.33
C GLY A 212 -0.44 19.10 -4.67
N ILE A 213 -0.14 18.73 -3.42
CA ILE A 213 0.88 19.35 -2.56
C ILE A 213 2.16 18.53 -2.55
N LEU A 214 2.05 17.21 -2.42
CA LEU A 214 3.22 16.34 -2.28
C LEU A 214 4.01 16.24 -3.61
N PRO A 215 5.35 16.32 -3.58
CA PRO A 215 6.16 16.14 -4.78
C PRO A 215 5.92 14.79 -5.45
N PRO A 216 6.07 14.69 -6.79
CA PRO A 216 5.89 13.42 -7.51
C PRO A 216 6.78 12.29 -6.99
N ILE A 217 8.01 12.61 -6.57
CA ILE A 217 8.90 11.69 -5.87
C ILE A 217 9.77 12.46 -4.88
N SER A 218 9.98 11.89 -3.70
CA SER A 218 10.88 12.44 -2.67
C SER A 218 11.70 11.33 -2.02
N ARG A 219 12.96 11.64 -1.69
CA ARG A 219 13.81 10.75 -0.89
C ARG A 219 13.62 11.04 0.59
N LEU A 220 13.28 10.03 1.36
CA LEU A 220 13.03 10.17 2.80
C LEU A 220 14.31 9.93 3.61
N THR A 221 14.47 10.67 4.70
CA THR A 221 15.34 10.25 5.81
C THR A 221 14.72 9.08 6.55
N ILE A 222 15.45 8.44 7.47
CA ILE A 222 14.92 7.31 8.27
C ILE A 222 13.78 7.79 9.18
N GLY A 223 13.93 8.93 9.85
CA GLY A 223 12.85 9.61 10.59
C GLY A 223 11.60 9.86 9.75
N GLN A 224 11.77 10.45 8.55
CA GLN A 224 10.66 10.70 7.64
C GLN A 224 10.03 9.40 7.15
N ALA A 225 10.82 8.36 6.89
CA ALA A 225 10.30 7.05 6.53
C ALA A 225 9.40 6.48 7.66
N MET A 226 9.84 6.54 8.91
CA MET A 226 9.00 6.12 10.04
C MET A 226 7.75 7.00 10.20
N TYR A 227 7.88 8.33 10.08
CA TYR A 227 6.76 9.27 10.20
C TYR A 227 5.69 9.05 9.12
N HIS A 228 6.10 8.97 7.85
CA HIS A 228 5.19 8.72 6.73
C HIS A 228 4.63 7.30 6.74
N PHE A 229 5.38 6.31 7.25
CA PHE A 229 4.88 4.96 7.43
C PHE A 229 3.76 4.90 8.47
N ILE A 230 3.92 5.54 9.64
CA ILE A 230 2.86 5.62 10.66
C ILE A 230 1.69 6.48 10.17
N SER A 231 1.96 7.55 9.43
CA SER A 231 0.89 8.38 8.88
C SER A 231 0.06 7.61 7.86
N GLY A 232 0.71 6.87 6.95
CA GLY A 232 0.04 6.06 5.93
C GLY A 232 -0.95 6.86 5.11
N TYR A 233 -0.56 8.08 4.72
CA TYR A 233 -1.43 9.05 4.08
C TYR A 233 -1.80 8.67 2.64
N THR A 234 -3.08 8.80 2.31
CA THR A 234 -3.61 8.92 0.95
C THR A 234 -4.81 9.86 0.96
N ALA A 235 -5.28 10.29 -0.20
CA ALA A 235 -6.60 10.91 -0.32
C ALA A 235 -7.58 9.98 -1.03
N LYS A 236 -8.84 10.03 -0.58
CA LYS A 236 -10.00 9.51 -1.30
C LYS A 236 -10.49 10.59 -2.26
N VAL A 237 -10.89 10.17 -3.46
CA VAL A 237 -11.25 11.07 -4.55
C VAL A 237 -12.74 10.98 -4.81
N ALA A 238 -13.37 12.11 -5.11
CA ALA A 238 -14.78 12.16 -5.47
C ALA A 238 -15.07 11.25 -6.68
N GLY A 239 -16.15 10.48 -6.62
CA GLY A 239 -16.57 9.55 -7.68
C GLY A 239 -15.83 8.21 -7.72
N THR A 240 -14.92 7.93 -6.77
CA THR A 240 -14.28 6.60 -6.62
C THR A 240 -14.78 5.81 -5.40
N GLU A 241 -15.58 6.45 -4.54
CA GLU A 241 -16.30 5.82 -3.43
C GLU A 241 -17.66 6.51 -3.27
N ALA A 242 -18.70 5.74 -2.94
CA ALA A 242 -20.06 6.25 -2.79
C ALA A 242 -20.12 7.36 -1.71
N GLY A 243 -20.67 8.52 -2.09
CA GLY A 243 -20.93 9.64 -1.18
C GLY A 243 -19.81 10.68 -1.03
N ILE A 244 -18.65 10.49 -1.68
CA ILE A 244 -17.55 11.47 -1.63
C ILE A 244 -17.69 12.49 -2.77
N LYS A 245 -17.90 13.76 -2.41
CA LYS A 245 -18.01 14.89 -3.36
C LYS A 245 -16.74 15.76 -3.45
N GLU A 246 -15.91 15.75 -2.41
CA GLU A 246 -14.65 16.51 -2.33
C GLU A 246 -13.51 15.59 -1.84
N PRO A 247 -12.24 15.89 -2.16
CA PRO A 247 -11.11 15.13 -1.66
C PRO A 247 -11.06 15.02 -0.14
N GLN A 248 -10.97 13.81 0.38
CA GLN A 248 -10.85 13.57 1.82
C GLN A 248 -9.52 12.89 2.14
N THR A 249 -8.80 13.44 3.11
CA THR A 249 -7.59 12.80 3.64
C THR A 249 -7.96 11.50 4.34
N THR A 250 -7.22 10.44 4.05
CA THR A 250 -7.29 9.17 4.76
C THR A 250 -5.90 8.84 5.26
N PHE A 251 -5.79 8.60 6.56
CA PHE A 251 -4.59 8.11 7.20
C PHE A 251 -4.85 6.67 7.61
N SER A 252 -4.00 5.75 7.20
CA SER A 252 -4.09 4.35 7.61
C SER A 252 -2.70 3.88 7.99
N ALA A 253 -2.44 3.83 9.28
CA ALA A 253 -1.14 3.52 9.82
C ALA A 253 -0.49 2.29 9.18
N CYS A 254 0.81 2.40 8.90
CA CYS A 254 1.62 1.39 8.21
C CYS A 254 1.06 0.96 6.83
N PHE A 255 0.21 1.79 6.23
CA PHE A 255 -0.58 1.49 5.03
C PHE A 255 -1.46 0.24 5.15
N GLY A 256 -1.85 -0.14 6.37
CA GLY A 256 -2.56 -1.40 6.66
C GLY A 256 -3.23 -1.46 8.02
N GLU A 257 -3.65 -0.32 8.56
CA GLU A 257 -4.19 -0.16 9.92
C GLU A 257 -5.24 -1.20 10.35
N PRO A 258 -6.23 -1.59 9.51
CA PRO A 258 -7.24 -2.58 9.90
C PRO A 258 -6.67 -3.95 10.26
N PHE A 259 -5.41 -4.22 9.90
CA PHE A 259 -4.75 -5.52 10.10
C PHE A 259 -3.65 -5.47 11.17
N LEU A 260 -3.54 -4.37 11.93
CA LEU A 260 -2.49 -4.17 12.93
C LEU A 260 -3.02 -4.44 14.36
N PRO A 261 -2.71 -5.59 14.96
CA PRO A 261 -3.07 -5.87 16.35
C PRO A 261 -2.11 -5.21 17.36
N LEU A 262 -0.93 -4.76 16.92
CA LEU A 262 -0.01 -4.00 17.76
C LEU A 262 -0.12 -2.49 17.48
N HIS A 263 0.31 -1.67 18.43
CA HIS A 263 0.40 -0.22 18.22
C HIS A 263 1.32 0.10 17.03
N PRO A 264 0.94 0.99 16.08
CA PRO A 264 1.70 1.28 14.85
C PRO A 264 3.18 1.62 15.05
N ILE A 265 3.50 2.32 16.14
CA ILE A 265 4.88 2.65 16.53
C ILE A 265 5.79 1.42 16.64
N LYS A 266 5.27 0.24 17.03
CA LYS A 266 6.09 -0.99 17.08
C LYS A 266 6.60 -1.39 15.70
N TYR A 267 5.75 -1.34 14.68
CA TYR A 267 6.13 -1.62 13.30
C TYR A 267 7.09 -0.55 12.76
N ALA A 268 6.85 0.72 13.07
CA ALA A 268 7.70 1.81 12.63
C ALA A 268 9.10 1.78 13.27
N LYS A 269 9.22 1.45 14.55
CA LYS A 269 10.52 1.24 15.22
C LYS A 269 11.30 0.11 14.54
N LEU A 270 10.63 -1.01 14.26
CA LEU A 270 11.24 -2.14 13.57
C LEU A 270 11.67 -1.78 12.13
N LEU A 271 10.87 -0.99 11.40
CA LEU A 271 11.28 -0.41 10.11
C LEU A 271 12.53 0.45 10.27
N GLY A 272 12.56 1.36 11.23
CA GLY A 272 13.72 2.22 11.51
C GLY A 272 14.99 1.43 11.82
N GLU A 273 14.91 0.39 12.64
CA GLU A 273 16.02 -0.51 12.96
C GLU A 273 16.57 -1.20 11.71
N LYS A 274 15.69 -1.73 10.85
CA LYS A 274 16.09 -2.37 9.58
C LYS A 274 16.68 -1.39 8.58
N LEU A 275 16.19 -0.15 8.55
CA LEU A 275 16.75 0.89 7.69
C LEU A 275 18.14 1.34 8.17
N LYS A 276 18.39 1.38 9.48
CA LYS A 276 19.69 1.73 10.06
C LYS A 276 20.76 0.67 9.83
N SER A 277 20.38 -0.61 9.77
CA SER A 277 21.32 -1.71 9.52
C SER A 277 21.63 -1.93 8.03
N GLY A 278 20.82 -1.37 7.13
CA GLY A 278 20.92 -1.58 5.68
C GLY A 278 21.33 -0.34 4.88
N LYS A 279 21.40 -0.52 3.56
CA LYS A 279 21.56 0.57 2.57
C LYS A 279 20.29 0.77 1.74
N THR A 280 19.14 0.65 2.39
CA THR A 280 17.83 0.78 1.75
C THR A 280 17.51 2.26 1.51
N HIS A 281 17.02 2.60 0.32
CA HIS A 281 16.50 3.93 0.02
C HIS A 281 14.97 3.92 0.12
N VAL A 282 14.41 4.88 0.86
CA VAL A 282 12.97 5.04 1.01
C VAL A 282 12.50 6.24 0.22
N TRP A 283 11.46 6.04 -0.58
CA TRP A 283 10.90 7.02 -1.49
C TRP A 283 9.42 7.24 -1.18
N LEU A 284 9.00 8.50 -1.09
CA LEU A 284 7.59 8.87 -1.12
C LEU A 284 7.22 9.22 -2.56
N VAL A 285 6.19 8.58 -3.11
CA VAL A 285 5.78 8.75 -4.51
C VAL A 285 4.32 9.20 -4.53
N ASN A 286 4.08 10.41 -5.03
CA ASN A 286 2.73 10.89 -5.28
C ASN A 286 2.21 10.32 -6.62
N THR A 287 1.14 9.55 -6.52
CA THR A 287 0.40 8.93 -7.64
C THR A 287 -0.96 9.60 -7.88
N GLY A 288 -1.22 10.67 -7.12
CA GLY A 288 -2.40 11.53 -7.18
C GLY A 288 -2.20 12.70 -8.13
N TRP A 289 -2.46 13.91 -7.66
CA TRP A 289 -2.58 15.13 -8.46
C TRP A 289 -1.33 16.01 -8.38
N SER A 290 -1.19 16.87 -9.41
CA SER A 290 -0.24 17.99 -9.48
C SER A 290 -0.90 19.16 -10.19
N GLY A 291 -0.41 20.37 -9.92
CA GLY A 291 -0.88 21.62 -10.53
C GLY A 291 -2.24 22.08 -10.03
N GLY A 292 -2.55 21.76 -8.77
CA GLY A 292 -3.84 22.05 -8.13
C GLY A 292 -4.44 20.82 -7.46
N ALA A 293 -5.41 21.07 -6.60
CA ALA A 293 -6.25 20.02 -6.02
C ALA A 293 -7.16 19.36 -7.09
N TYR A 294 -7.75 18.23 -6.77
CA TYR A 294 -8.76 17.57 -7.60
C TYR A 294 -9.83 18.55 -8.08
N GLY A 295 -10.18 18.50 -9.36
CA GLY A 295 -11.08 19.43 -10.02
C GLY A 295 -10.37 20.58 -10.75
N VAL A 296 -9.16 20.96 -10.31
CA VAL A 296 -8.32 21.98 -10.96
C VAL A 296 -7.06 21.34 -11.54
N GLY A 297 -6.30 20.64 -10.70
CA GLY A 297 -5.08 19.95 -11.08
C GLY A 297 -5.35 18.68 -11.90
N LYS A 298 -4.28 18.06 -12.37
CA LYS A 298 -4.34 16.82 -13.15
C LYS A 298 -3.63 15.70 -12.42
N ARG A 299 -4.16 14.49 -12.55
CA ARG A 299 -3.49 13.30 -12.04
C ARG A 299 -2.13 13.15 -12.72
N ILE A 300 -1.09 12.85 -11.94
CA ILE A 300 0.27 12.63 -12.45
C ILE A 300 0.21 11.47 -13.44
N LYS A 301 0.73 11.72 -14.65
CA LYS A 301 0.67 10.73 -15.73
C LYS A 301 1.45 9.48 -15.32
N LEU A 302 0.86 8.30 -15.47
CA LEU A 302 1.48 7.01 -15.12
C LEU A 302 2.87 6.82 -15.73
N LYS A 303 3.09 7.32 -16.96
CA LYS A 303 4.41 7.29 -17.61
C LYS A 303 5.49 8.01 -16.82
N TYR A 304 5.16 9.11 -16.13
CA TYR A 304 6.10 9.86 -15.30
C TYR A 304 6.37 9.10 -13.99
N THR A 305 5.34 8.56 -13.35
CA THR A 305 5.50 7.72 -12.16
C THR A 305 6.40 6.51 -12.44
N ARG A 306 6.18 5.80 -13.55
CA ARG A 306 7.03 4.69 -13.99
C ARG A 306 8.48 5.13 -14.26
N ALA A 307 8.68 6.28 -14.90
CA ALA A 307 10.02 6.82 -15.14
C ALA A 307 10.77 7.14 -13.83
N MET A 308 10.10 7.75 -12.85
CA MET A 308 10.71 8.07 -11.55
C MET A 308 11.06 6.82 -10.74
N ILE A 309 10.16 5.84 -10.68
CA ILE A 309 10.41 4.56 -10.00
C ILE A 309 11.57 3.82 -10.69
N LYS A 310 11.57 3.76 -12.02
CA LYS A 310 12.68 3.18 -12.78
C LYS A 310 14.01 3.87 -12.47
N ALA A 311 14.03 5.21 -12.45
CA ALA A 311 15.23 5.97 -12.11
C ALA A 311 15.73 5.69 -10.68
N ALA A 312 14.82 5.54 -9.71
CA ALA A 312 15.17 5.14 -8.35
C ALA A 312 15.74 3.71 -8.27
N LEU A 313 15.09 2.76 -8.95
CA LEU A 313 15.53 1.36 -9.02
C LEU A 313 16.91 1.22 -9.67
N GLU A 314 17.17 1.97 -10.74
CA GLU A 314 18.45 2.01 -11.46
C GLU A 314 19.54 2.82 -10.70
N GLY A 315 19.22 3.44 -9.56
CA GLY A 315 20.15 4.26 -8.78
C GLY A 315 20.49 5.61 -9.43
N LYS A 316 19.79 5.99 -10.50
CA LYS A 316 20.00 7.28 -11.21
C LYS A 316 19.67 8.49 -10.34
N LEU A 317 18.87 8.30 -9.29
CA LEU A 317 18.55 9.36 -8.34
C LEU A 317 19.56 9.49 -7.18
N ASP A 318 20.48 8.52 -6.99
CA ASP A 318 21.35 8.49 -5.80
C ASP A 318 22.29 9.71 -5.70
N ARG A 319 22.74 10.23 -6.85
CA ARG A 319 23.65 11.38 -6.98
C ARG A 319 22.96 12.64 -7.52
N ASN A 320 21.65 12.77 -7.32
CA ASN A 320 20.92 13.95 -7.77
C ASN A 320 21.20 15.16 -6.86
N VAL A 321 20.97 16.36 -7.37
CA VAL A 321 20.87 17.57 -6.55
C VAL A 321 19.44 17.62 -6.02
N TYR A 322 19.28 17.77 -4.71
CA TYR A 322 17.99 17.78 -4.06
C TYR A 322 17.67 19.18 -3.52
N SER A 323 16.45 19.64 -3.78
CA SER A 323 15.84 20.74 -3.02
C SER A 323 15.01 20.17 -1.88
N THR A 324 14.59 21.03 -0.95
CA THR A 324 13.77 20.64 0.19
C THR A 324 12.39 21.26 0.06
N HIS A 325 11.35 20.44 0.15
CA HIS A 325 9.97 20.90 0.22
C HIS A 325 9.76 21.69 1.51
N SER A 326 9.05 22.83 1.43
CA SER A 326 8.97 23.84 2.48
C SER A 326 8.28 23.33 3.76
N CYS A 327 7.04 22.84 3.67
CA CYS A 327 6.31 22.36 4.86
C CYS A 327 6.74 20.96 5.36
N PHE A 328 7.02 20.02 4.46
CA PHE A 328 7.26 18.60 4.79
C PHE A 328 8.74 18.21 4.88
N TRP A 329 9.66 19.13 4.59
CA TRP A 329 11.11 18.88 4.58
C TRP A 329 11.57 17.74 3.65
N LEU A 330 10.75 17.40 2.65
CA LEU A 330 11.00 16.30 1.74
C LEU A 330 12.11 16.64 0.75
N LYS A 331 13.06 15.72 0.54
CA LYS A 331 14.12 15.91 -0.46
C LYS A 331 13.58 15.59 -1.85
N VAL A 332 13.47 16.61 -2.69
CA VAL A 332 12.95 16.53 -4.06
C VAL A 332 14.09 16.56 -5.06
N PRO A 333 14.22 15.59 -5.99
CA PRO A 333 15.27 15.63 -7.00
C PRO A 333 15.03 16.77 -7.98
N SER A 334 16.09 17.48 -8.37
CA SER A 334 16.04 18.59 -9.34
C SER A 334 15.72 18.16 -10.77
N LYS A 335 16.02 16.90 -11.13
CA LYS A 335 15.77 16.35 -12.46
C LYS A 335 15.53 14.84 -12.40
N CYS A 336 14.72 14.34 -13.32
CA CYS A 336 14.55 12.91 -13.56
C CYS A 336 14.36 12.69 -15.07
N GLU A 337 15.14 11.79 -15.65
CA GLU A 337 15.03 11.46 -17.08
C GLU A 337 13.60 11.01 -17.43
N GLY A 338 13.05 11.51 -18.55
CA GLY A 338 11.69 11.20 -18.98
C GLY A 338 10.57 11.92 -18.22
N VAL A 339 10.91 12.83 -17.30
CA VAL A 339 9.96 13.62 -16.50
C VAL A 339 10.29 15.11 -16.63
N PRO A 340 9.33 15.99 -16.98
CA PRO A 340 9.57 17.43 -17.01
C PRO A 340 10.02 17.94 -15.63
N SER A 341 11.13 18.69 -15.55
CA SER A 341 11.66 19.14 -14.26
C SER A 341 10.69 20.04 -13.49
N GLU A 342 9.83 20.77 -14.20
CA GLU A 342 8.81 21.63 -13.61
C GLU A 342 7.87 20.88 -12.68
N ILE A 343 7.44 19.65 -13.03
CA ILE A 343 6.51 18.88 -12.19
C ILE A 343 7.15 18.37 -10.90
N LEU A 344 8.49 18.25 -10.84
CA LEU A 344 9.17 17.71 -9.67
C LEU A 344 8.99 18.60 -8.44
N ASN A 345 8.96 19.92 -8.64
CA ASN A 345 8.54 20.86 -7.61
C ASN A 345 7.05 21.19 -7.80
N PRO A 346 6.14 20.66 -6.97
CA PRO A 346 4.71 20.82 -7.17
C PRO A 346 4.29 22.29 -7.19
N LYS A 347 4.92 23.18 -6.42
CA LYS A 347 4.64 24.62 -6.41
C LYS A 347 4.76 25.27 -7.81
N ASN A 348 5.70 24.80 -8.63
CA ASN A 348 5.90 25.34 -9.99
C ASN A 348 4.73 25.04 -10.93
N THR A 349 3.90 24.05 -10.59
CA THR A 349 2.77 23.63 -11.43
C THR A 349 1.46 24.34 -11.10
N TRP A 350 1.43 25.14 -10.04
CA TRP A 350 0.23 25.87 -9.61
C TRP A 350 0.21 27.27 -10.21
N ASP A 351 -0.92 27.64 -10.83
CA ASP A 351 -1.12 28.99 -11.37
C ASP A 351 -1.07 30.07 -10.28
N ASN A 352 -1.50 29.73 -9.06
CA ASN A 352 -1.43 30.61 -7.89
C ASN A 352 -0.51 30.00 -6.81
N PRO A 353 0.75 30.46 -6.69
CA PRO A 353 1.70 29.97 -5.68
C PRO A 353 1.28 30.23 -4.23
N GLN A 354 0.47 31.26 -3.97
CA GLN A 354 -0.04 31.54 -2.63
C GLN A 354 -1.11 30.52 -2.22
N LEU A 355 -2.00 30.15 -3.15
CA LEU A 355 -3.00 29.11 -2.92
C LEU A 355 -2.34 27.74 -2.67
N TYR A 356 -1.21 27.47 -3.33
CA TYR A 356 -0.38 26.31 -3.03
C TYR A 356 0.12 26.34 -1.58
N ASP A 357 0.68 27.47 -1.12
CA ASP A 357 1.20 27.60 0.25
C ASP A 357 0.10 27.42 1.31
N GLU A 358 -1.07 28.05 1.10
CA GLU A 358 -2.24 27.90 1.98
C GLU A 358 -2.72 26.44 2.05
N THR A 359 -2.83 25.77 0.90
CA THR A 359 -3.27 24.37 0.82
C THR A 359 -2.22 23.43 1.42
N SER A 360 -0.93 23.73 1.24
CA SER A 360 0.19 22.99 1.82
C SER A 360 0.15 23.04 3.34
N ASN A 361 -0.10 24.22 3.92
CA ASN A 361 -0.28 24.42 5.35
C ASN A 361 -1.49 23.64 5.90
N GLN A 362 -2.62 23.66 5.20
CA GLN A 362 -3.80 22.88 5.58
C GLN A 362 -3.50 21.38 5.59
N LEU A 363 -2.76 20.87 4.61
CA LEU A 363 -2.37 19.46 4.59
C LEU A 363 -1.39 19.14 5.74
N ALA A 364 -0.40 20.00 5.99
CA ALA A 364 0.53 19.84 7.11
C ALA A 364 -0.21 19.77 8.46
N MET A 365 -1.18 20.65 8.70
CA MET A 365 -2.04 20.60 9.89
C MET A 365 -2.80 19.27 10.04
N LYS A 366 -3.31 18.71 8.94
CA LYS A 366 -3.97 17.39 8.96
C LYS A 366 -3.01 16.27 9.35
N PHE A 367 -1.76 16.32 8.86
CA PHE A 367 -0.72 15.37 9.26
C PHE A 367 -0.39 15.49 10.76
N ILE A 368 -0.16 16.70 11.26
CA ILE A 368 0.14 16.98 12.68
C ILE A 368 -0.99 16.45 13.57
N LYS A 369 -2.24 16.84 13.27
CA LYS A 369 -3.43 16.41 14.02
C LYS A 369 -3.61 14.90 14.01
N ASN A 370 -3.37 14.25 12.87
CA ASN A 370 -3.39 12.79 12.80
C ASN A 370 -2.29 12.16 13.64
N PHE A 371 -1.11 12.78 13.70
CA PHE A 371 0.05 12.25 14.40
C PHE A 371 -0.05 12.35 15.93
N ASP A 372 -0.88 13.24 16.47
CA ASP A 372 -1.05 13.44 17.92
C ASP A 372 -1.38 12.14 18.69
N GLN A 373 -2.14 11.23 18.07
CA GLN A 373 -2.47 9.93 18.68
C GLN A 373 -1.25 9.01 18.88
N TYR A 374 -0.16 9.25 18.17
CA TYR A 374 1.09 8.47 18.24
C TYR A 374 2.21 9.20 18.97
N ARG A 375 2.06 10.51 19.20
CA ARG A 375 3.12 11.43 19.65
C ARG A 375 3.81 10.96 20.93
N SER A 376 3.05 10.50 21.92
CA SER A 376 3.59 10.06 23.22
C SER A 376 4.45 8.79 23.15
N TYR A 377 4.37 8.04 22.05
CA TYR A 377 5.13 6.81 21.82
C TYR A 377 6.28 6.99 20.81
N ALA A 378 6.32 8.13 20.10
CA ALA A 378 7.30 8.44 19.08
C ALA A 378 8.67 8.75 19.69
N ASN A 379 9.74 8.43 18.96
CA ASN A 379 11.09 8.84 19.33
C ASN A 379 11.44 10.19 18.68
N ASP A 380 12.55 10.78 19.11
CA ASP A 380 13.00 12.10 18.64
C ASP A 380 13.18 12.16 17.11
N GLU A 381 13.59 11.06 16.49
CA GLU A 381 13.80 10.99 15.03
C GLU A 381 12.48 11.09 14.25
N ILE A 382 11.41 10.46 14.76
CA ILE A 382 10.06 10.59 14.20
C ILE A 382 9.52 11.99 14.47
N LEU A 383 9.66 12.50 15.69
CA LEU A 383 9.16 13.83 16.08
C LEU A 383 9.81 14.95 15.26
N ALA A 384 11.12 14.86 15.03
CA ALA A 384 11.85 15.81 14.19
C ALA A 384 11.48 15.75 12.69
N SER A 385 10.69 14.75 12.28
CA SER A 385 10.23 14.56 10.90
C SER A 385 8.78 15.02 10.69
N GLU A 386 8.15 15.58 11.71
CA GLU A 386 6.83 16.19 11.62
C GLU A 386 6.84 17.41 10.66
N PRO A 387 5.84 17.58 9.78
CA PRO A 387 5.76 18.76 8.94
C PRO A 387 5.51 20.01 9.78
N ILE A 388 5.85 21.16 9.22
CA ILE A 388 5.59 22.47 9.82
C ILE A 388 4.48 23.21 9.07
N VAL A 389 3.84 24.14 9.77
CA VAL A 389 2.93 25.14 9.16
C VAL A 389 3.73 26.42 8.98
N GLU A 390 3.91 26.85 7.73
CA GLU A 390 4.62 28.07 7.39
C GLU A 390 3.69 29.30 7.51
N ASN A 391 4.20 30.45 7.95
CA ASN A 391 3.45 31.72 8.02
C ASN A 391 2.10 31.64 8.78
N MET A 392 2.14 31.26 10.06
CA MET A 392 0.94 31.16 10.94
C MET A 392 0.11 32.46 11.05
N GLU A 393 0.63 33.62 10.65
CA GLU A 393 -0.11 34.90 10.73
C GLU A 393 -1.26 35.05 9.72
N MET A 394 -1.31 34.21 8.66
CA MET A 394 -2.37 34.30 7.64
C MET A 394 -3.58 33.37 7.86
N ILE A 395 -3.64 32.64 8.98
CA ILE A 395 -4.71 31.65 9.26
C ILE A 395 -5.59 32.06 10.47
N LYS A 396 -5.80 33.38 10.67
CA LYS A 396 -6.78 33.88 11.63
C LYS A 396 -8.07 34.32 10.96
#